data_AF-A0A0N0D420-F1
#
_entry.id   AF-A0A0N0D420-F1
#
_cell.length_a   1.000
_cell.length_b   1.000
_cell.length_c   1.000
_cell.angle_alpha   90.00
_cell.angle_beta   90.00
_cell.angle_gamma   90.00
#
_symmetry.space_group_name_H-M   'P 1'
#
loop_
_entity.id
_entity.type
_entity.pdbx_description
1 polymer ?
#
loop_
_entity_poly.entity_id
_entity_poly.type
_entity_poly.pdbx_seq_one_letter_code
_entity_poly.pdbx_strand_id
1 'polypeptide(L)' 'MGKMKNESIVNISNFNLFFKRPSGKNKHILNDISLAINKNKITCLVG' A
#
# COMPACT_ATOMS: atom_id res chain seq x y z
N MET A 1 -7.49 -23.66 -22.75
CA MET A 1 -6.68 -22.61 -22.08
C MET A 1 -7.44 -22.10 -20.87
N GLY A 2 -6.98 -22.38 -19.65
CA GLY A 2 -7.65 -21.90 -18.43
C GLY A 2 -7.47 -20.39 -18.26
N LYS A 3 -8.56 -19.66 -17.98
CA LYS A 3 -8.49 -18.23 -17.64
C LYS A 3 -7.70 -18.07 -16.34
N MET A 4 -6.54 -17.42 -16.40
CA MET A 4 -5.74 -17.14 -15.22
C MET A 4 -6.51 -16.15 -14.32
N LYS A 5 -6.87 -16.56 -13.11
CA LYS A 5 -7.56 -15.67 -12.15
C LYS A 5 -6.58 -14.59 -11.70
N ASN A 6 -6.99 -13.32 -11.76
CA ASN A 6 -6.28 -12.21 -11.12
C ASN A 6 -6.47 -12.35 -9.61
N GLU A 7 -5.58 -13.10 -8.97
CA GLU A 7 -5.52 -13.26 -7.52
C GLU A 7 -4.61 -12.18 -6.94
N SER A 8 -5.12 -11.36 -6.02
CA SER A 8 -4.30 -10.38 -5.28
C SER A 8 -3.62 -11.06 -4.10
N ILE A 9 -2.30 -10.87 -3.97
CA ILE A 9 -1.49 -11.45 -2.88
C ILE A 9 -1.26 -10.47 -1.73
N VAL A 10 -1.31 -9.17 -2.01
CA VAL A 10 -1.31 -8.12 -1.00
C VAL A 10 -2.47 -7.19 -1.31
N ASN A 11 -3.22 -6.83 -0.28
CA ASN A 11 -4.29 -5.85 -0.39
C ASN A 11 -4.21 -4.91 0.83
N ILE A 12 -3.97 -3.64 0.55
CA ILE A 12 -3.88 -2.56 1.52
C ILE A 12 -5.04 -1.62 1.21
N SER A 13 -5.85 -1.30 2.22
CA SER A 13 -6.99 -0.40 2.07
C SER A 13 -6.96 0.66 3.16
N ASN A 14 -7.17 1.92 2.78
CA ASN A 14 -7.28 3.07 3.68
C ASN A 14 -6.13 3.16 4.70
N PHE A 15 -4.91 2.84 4.27
CA PHE A 15 -3.75 2.79 5.15
C PHE A 15 -3.23 4.20 5.44
N ASN A 16 -3.13 4.50 6.74
CA ASN A 16 -2.68 5.77 7.26
C ASN A 16 -1.50 5.54 8.21
N LEU A 17 -0.41 6.27 8.01
CA LEU A 17 0.77 6.22 8.87
C LEU A 17 1.13 7.62 9.34
N PHE A 18 1.35 7.76 10.65
CA PHE A 18 1.78 9.00 11.27
C PHE A 18 3.00 8.79 12.16
N PHE A 19 3.90 9.78 12.17
CA PHE A 19 5.02 9.84 13.10
C PHE A 19 4.88 11.03 14.05
N LYS A 20 5.34 10.83 15.29
CA LYS A 20 5.38 11.88 16.30
C LYS A 20 6.63 12.72 16.10
N ARG A 21 6.48 14.03 15.92
CA ARG A 21 7.61 14.96 15.85
C ARG A 21 8.20 15.19 17.25
N PRO A 22 9.47 15.63 17.35
CA PRO A 22 10.04 16.10 18.61
C PRO A 22 9.20 17.18 19.29
N SER A 23 8.47 17.99 18.52
CA SER A 23 7.52 19.00 19.01
C SER A 23 6.21 18.41 19.58
N GLY A 24 6.08 17.09 19.69
CA GLY A 24 4.87 16.38 20.14
C GLY A 24 3.72 16.30 19.13
N LYS A 25 3.76 17.07 18.03
CA LYS A 25 2.74 17.07 16.98
C LYS A 25 2.84 15.81 16.10
N ASN A 26 1.69 15.30 15.68
CA ASN A 26 1.62 14.21 14.70
C ASN A 26 1.91 14.76 13.28
N LYS A 27 2.68 14.00 12.50
CA LYS A 27 2.89 14.23 11.07
C LYS A 27 2.35 13.03 10.30
N HIS A 28 1.42 13.26 9.38
CA HIS A 28 0.99 12.25 8.43
C HIS A 28 2.13 11.98 7.44
N ILE A 29 2.51 10.72 7.31
CA ILE A 29 3.56 10.24 6.41
C ILE A 29 2.94 9.51 5.23
N LEU A 30 1.94 8.67 5.50
CA LEU A 30 1.11 8.04 4.50
C LEU A 30 -0.34 8.39 4.82
N ASN A 31 -1.08 8.86 3.82
CA ASN A 31 -2.46 9.28 3.99
C ASN A 31 -3.32 8.56 2.96
N ASP A 32 -4.30 7.82 3.45
CA ASP A 32 -5.31 7.10 2.66
C ASP A 32 -4.74 6.24 1.52
N ILE A 33 -3.68 5.47 1.81
CA ILE A 33 -3.05 4.60 0.82
C ILE A 33 -3.89 3.33 0.62
N SER A 34 -4.33 3.11 -0.63
CA SER A 34 -4.96 1.87 -1.06
C SER A 34 -4.19 1.27 -2.23
N LEU A 35 -3.76 0.01 -2.10
CA LEU A 35 -2.91 -0.68 -3.07
C LEU A 35 -3.20 -2.19 -3.08
N ALA A 36 -3.24 -2.79 -4.26
CA ALA A 36 -3.27 -4.23 -4.44
C ALA A 36 -2.05 -4.71 -5.25
N ILE A 37 -1.30 -5.67 -4.72
CA ILE A 37 -0.23 -6.37 -5.45
C ILE A 37 -0.81 -7.68 -5.94
N ASN A 38 -0.76 -7.89 -7.25
CA ASN A 38 -1.33 -9.06 -7.89
C ASN A 38 -0.29 -10.17 -8.09
N LYS A 39 -0.73 -11.41 -7.93
CA LYS A 39 0.09 -12.59 -8.18
C LYS A 39 0.66 -12.56 -9.60
N ASN A 40 1.90 -13.01 -9.76
CA ASN A 40 2.60 -13.09 -11.04
C ASN A 40 2.80 -11.73 -11.75
N LYS A 41 2.72 -10.60 -11.03
CA LYS A 41 3.09 -9.28 -11.55
C LYS A 41 4.28 -8.71 -10.77
N ILE A 42 5.22 -8.11 -11.50
CA ILE A 42 6.30 -7.32 -10.91
C ILE A 42 5.72 -5.95 -10.55
N THR A 43 5.83 -5.57 -9.28
CA THR A 43 5.40 -4.26 -8.79
C THR A 43 6.63 -3.50 -8.33
N CYS A 44 6.79 -2.27 -8.79
CA CYS A 44 7.87 -1.38 -8.39
C CYS A 44 7.27 -0.16 -7.68
N LEU A 45 7.84 0.20 -6.53
CA LEU A 45 7.56 1.46 -5.83
C LEU A 45 8.65 2.45 -6.20
N VAL A 46 8.25 3.63 -6.65
CA VAL A 46 9.16 4.72 -7.04
C VAL A 46 8.71 5.98 -6.31
N GLY A 47 9.66 6.76 -5.80
CA GLY A 47 9.42 7.98 -5.03
C GLY A 47 10.61 8.91 -5.04
#